data_AF-A0A7S1PH85-F1
#
_entry.id   AF-A0A7S1PH85-F1
#
_cell.length_a   1.000
_cell.length_b   1.000
_cell.length_c   1.000
_cell.angle_alpha   90.00
_cell.angle_beta   90.00
_cell.angle_gamma   90.00
#
_symmetry.space_group_name_H-M   'P 1'
#
loop_
_entity.id
_entity.type
_entity.pdbx_description
1 polymer ?
#
loop_
_entity_poly.entity_id
_entity_poly.type
_entity_poly.pdbx_seq_one_letter_code
_entity_poly.pdbx_strand_id
1 'polypeptide(L)'
;QHCIGLLLFFSQTHISSLLILIFGLISIYIFDFLHRHQYSFLAFWSTIGLFWSSIYVSHVQNTFLAQWSDMATFSMEGKGMKEALSSAALVHAHPETFLTSLNLTVATLFIFCCGLYGSLQFIWFKQWVPKLLVFTERYLFEAFPLVAMPLILETVVSVVGMRNAPFYLVLISCMMIHWFISPQKSSYLVLRAKEYRILSQKHKEDHEVHEDLRLQDARHVQVLAIVSASSPVVMYLLLYFRMLEYSFLHVLNIQTLIVLPIIFFLSQPSKYLWWMSTLSKPDPHSPPRLDWNNRDMQRFRVILLCVCSVIVALFLEYRVIFLRYPHLIALRPPFNYIAVTVGMLTGVSILGLILNGNLSKQGKLGVILLCTAVTGIASFVLGFNLLFIPIPTMAAYCGTSFYFTRSWKQYYVFATAASTTVLVWLFKSFWFLYYEFDTNFLPVSWSVNLTHVIYLISAFFVLCVSLVPLAIHSTNLVLNGVAFSGHALLLALIEQLFFDQEEGFYSPSLVFLTSILGLILGNHLFQNERIDRNWTSVIMSIYLSKLAVFLNVRMAFIATLLTSFTFTRIYLAYISKERISKRIAWTYIALSGFFLVLTRGILTA
;
A
#
# COMPACT_ATOMS: atom_id res chain seq x y z
N GLN A 1 39.30 -21.30 -13.17
CA GLN A 1 39.04 -22.39 -12.20
C GLN A 1 38.60 -21.85 -10.83
N HIS A 2 39.19 -20.78 -10.28
CA HIS A 2 38.73 -20.20 -9.00
C HIS A 2 37.31 -19.57 -9.01
N CYS A 3 36.85 -18.96 -10.11
CA CYS A 3 35.46 -18.46 -10.19
C CYS A 3 34.40 -19.58 -10.30
N ILE A 4 34.76 -20.75 -10.84
CA ILE A 4 33.86 -21.92 -10.93
C ILE A 4 33.77 -22.63 -9.57
N GLY A 5 34.86 -22.67 -8.82
CA GLY A 5 34.86 -23.15 -7.43
C GLY A 5 33.99 -22.31 -6.51
N LEU A 6 34.05 -20.97 -6.63
CA LEU A 6 33.19 -20.04 -5.88
C LEU A 6 31.70 -20.22 -6.22
N LEU A 7 31.34 -20.32 -7.50
CA LEU A 7 29.96 -20.55 -7.94
C LEU A 7 29.41 -21.93 -7.50
N LEU A 8 30.23 -22.99 -7.53
CA LEU A 8 29.85 -24.31 -7.02
C LEU A 8 29.72 -24.32 -5.48
N PHE A 9 30.56 -23.56 -4.77
CA PHE A 9 30.48 -23.43 -3.31
C PHE A 9 29.23 -22.64 -2.88
N PHE A 10 28.91 -21.55 -3.59
CA PHE A 10 27.66 -20.79 -3.39
C PHE A 10 26.41 -21.66 -3.60
N SER A 11 26.41 -22.53 -4.61
CA SER A 11 25.34 -23.51 -4.84
C SER A 11 25.24 -24.52 -3.69
N GLN A 12 26.37 -25.04 -3.20
CA GLN A 12 26.41 -26.08 -2.18
C GLN A 12 25.99 -25.59 -0.77
N THR A 13 26.28 -24.33 -0.42
CA THR A 13 25.83 -23.70 0.82
C THR A 13 24.30 -23.46 0.85
N HIS A 14 23.71 -23.10 -0.29
CA HIS A 14 22.25 -22.97 -0.38
C HIS A 14 21.56 -24.33 -0.35
N ILE A 15 22.15 -25.37 -0.95
CA ILE A 15 21.62 -26.74 -0.91
C ILE A 15 21.63 -27.30 0.52
N SER A 16 22.70 -27.12 1.28
CA SER A 16 22.79 -27.61 2.68
C SER A 16 21.75 -26.94 3.60
N SER A 17 21.57 -25.62 3.50
CA SER A 17 20.53 -24.91 4.25
C SER A 17 19.11 -25.38 3.89
N LEU A 18 18.86 -25.66 2.60
CA LEU A 18 17.58 -26.15 2.11
C LEU A 18 17.32 -27.59 2.58
N LEU A 19 18.34 -28.45 2.58
CA LEU A 19 18.25 -29.81 3.12
C LEU A 19 17.92 -29.81 4.61
N ILE A 20 18.58 -28.95 5.41
CA ILE A 20 18.26 -28.79 6.85
C ILE A 20 16.78 -28.44 7.03
N LEU A 21 16.25 -27.53 6.20
CA LEU A 21 14.84 -27.13 6.26
C LEU A 21 13.90 -28.27 5.88
N ILE A 22 14.20 -29.03 4.81
CA ILE A 22 13.41 -30.20 4.39
C ILE A 22 13.40 -31.28 5.49
N PHE A 23 14.56 -31.68 6.00
CA PHE A 23 14.65 -32.70 7.05
C PHE A 23 13.96 -32.24 8.34
N GLY A 24 14.07 -30.95 8.67
CA GLY A 24 13.37 -30.35 9.79
C GLY A 24 11.86 -30.40 9.63
N LEU A 25 11.32 -30.00 8.47
CA LEU A 25 9.87 -30.08 8.18
C LEU A 25 9.36 -31.52 8.22
N ILE A 26 10.11 -32.48 7.67
CA ILE A 26 9.79 -33.91 7.75
C ILE A 26 9.75 -34.36 9.21
N SER A 27 10.74 -33.97 10.01
CA SER A 27 10.80 -34.32 11.44
C SER A 27 9.63 -33.72 12.23
N ILE A 28 9.29 -32.45 11.99
CA ILE A 28 8.12 -31.78 12.58
C ILE A 28 6.84 -32.55 12.24
N TYR A 29 6.66 -32.92 10.97
CA TYR A 29 5.49 -33.67 10.49
C TYR A 29 5.41 -35.07 11.10
N ILE A 30 6.53 -35.81 11.15
CA ILE A 30 6.58 -37.14 11.77
C ILE A 30 6.21 -37.06 13.25
N PHE A 31 6.77 -36.12 14.00
CA PHE A 31 6.45 -35.98 15.42
C PHE A 31 5.01 -35.51 15.66
N ASP A 32 4.47 -34.66 14.79
CA ASP A 32 3.08 -34.24 14.88
C ASP A 32 2.11 -35.39 14.55
N PHE A 33 2.42 -36.20 13.53
CA PHE A 33 1.69 -37.42 13.17
C PHE A 33 1.69 -38.45 14.30
N LEU A 34 2.81 -38.57 15.03
CA LEU A 34 2.94 -39.45 16.20
C LEU A 34 2.30 -38.89 17.48
N HIS A 35 1.55 -37.77 17.40
CA HIS A 35 0.97 -37.06 18.55
C HIS A 35 2.01 -36.65 19.62
N ARG A 36 3.27 -36.54 19.22
CA ARG A 36 4.42 -36.17 20.06
C ARG A 36 4.72 -34.68 19.92
N HIS A 37 3.73 -33.84 20.26
CA HIS A 37 3.79 -32.40 20.00
C HIS A 37 4.95 -31.66 20.69
N GLN A 38 5.46 -32.16 21.82
CA GLN A 38 6.67 -31.62 22.49
C GLN A 38 7.92 -31.73 21.60
N TYR A 39 8.11 -32.89 20.99
CA TYR A 39 9.26 -33.17 20.12
C TYR A 39 9.12 -32.43 18.78
N SER A 40 7.89 -32.25 18.29
CA SER A 40 7.62 -31.41 17.11
C SER A 40 8.00 -29.94 17.35
N PHE A 41 7.69 -29.40 18.53
CA PHE A 41 8.09 -28.04 18.94
C PHE A 41 9.61 -27.89 19.09
N LEU A 42 10.28 -28.87 19.69
CA LEU A 42 11.75 -28.87 19.81
C LEU A 42 12.41 -28.96 18.42
N ALA A 43 11.91 -29.86 17.56
CA ALA A 43 12.39 -30.04 16.19
C ALA A 43 12.25 -28.76 15.36
N PHE A 44 11.19 -27.99 15.58
CA PHE A 44 11.00 -26.69 14.94
C PHE A 44 12.10 -25.69 15.31
N TRP A 45 12.38 -25.49 16.59
CA TRP A 45 13.44 -24.56 17.03
C TRP A 45 14.85 -25.04 16.67
N SER A 46 15.12 -26.35 16.75
CA SER A 46 16.40 -26.89 16.31
C SER A 46 16.61 -26.70 14.81
N THR A 47 15.55 -26.87 14.00
CA THR A 47 15.61 -26.64 12.55
C THR A 47 15.91 -25.19 12.22
N ILE A 48 15.21 -24.24 12.86
CA ILE A 48 15.45 -22.80 12.66
C ILE A 48 16.87 -22.42 13.09
N GLY A 49 17.32 -22.91 14.25
CA GLY A 49 18.66 -22.64 14.76
C GLY A 49 19.76 -23.18 13.84
N LEU A 50 19.63 -24.43 13.38
CA LEU A 50 20.58 -25.04 12.45
C LEU A 50 20.56 -24.37 11.08
N PHE A 51 19.37 -24.04 10.56
CA PHE A 51 19.21 -23.30 9.31
C PHE A 51 19.93 -21.95 9.39
N TRP A 52 19.71 -21.19 10.47
CA TRP A 52 20.35 -19.90 10.65
C TRP A 52 21.86 -20.01 10.89
N SER A 53 22.31 -20.98 11.69
CA SER A 53 23.74 -21.25 11.89
C SER A 53 24.43 -21.58 10.56
N SER A 54 23.78 -22.32 9.67
CA SER A 54 24.32 -22.64 8.35
C SER A 54 24.49 -21.37 7.49
N ILE A 55 23.50 -20.47 7.49
CA ILE A 55 23.58 -19.18 6.78
C ILE A 55 24.67 -18.29 7.38
N TYR A 56 24.73 -18.21 8.72
CA TYR A 56 25.74 -17.42 9.42
C TYR A 56 27.17 -17.90 9.11
N VAL A 57 27.43 -19.21 9.23
CA VAL A 57 28.76 -19.79 8.98
C VAL A 57 29.17 -19.60 7.52
N SER A 58 28.26 -19.82 6.56
CA SER A 58 28.56 -19.57 5.15
C SER A 58 28.88 -18.09 4.87
N HIS A 59 28.18 -17.15 5.50
CA HIS A 59 28.46 -15.73 5.33
C HIS A 59 29.82 -15.32 5.94
N VAL A 60 30.13 -15.79 7.15
CA VAL A 60 31.43 -15.55 7.80
C VAL A 60 32.58 -16.18 7.00
N GLN A 61 32.38 -17.39 6.48
CA GLN A 61 33.39 -18.05 5.66
C GLN A 61 33.61 -17.32 4.33
N ASN A 62 32.56 -16.82 3.69
CA ASN A 62 32.66 -16.07 2.44
C ASN A 62 33.35 -14.71 2.63
N THR A 63 33.04 -13.99 3.71
CA THR A 63 33.68 -12.71 4.04
C THR A 63 35.16 -12.91 4.39
N PHE A 64 35.49 -13.96 5.15
CA PHE A 64 36.87 -14.32 5.45
C PHE A 64 37.67 -14.70 4.19
N LEU A 65 37.09 -15.50 3.30
CA LEU A 65 37.75 -15.90 2.05
C LEU A 65 37.96 -14.71 1.09
N ALA A 66 37.01 -13.78 1.02
CA ALA A 66 37.15 -12.56 0.22
C ALA A 66 38.27 -11.65 0.78
N GLN A 67 38.31 -11.46 2.10
CA GLN A 67 39.39 -10.72 2.76
C GLN A 67 40.76 -11.38 2.57
N TRP A 68 40.81 -12.72 2.63
CA TRP A 68 42.04 -13.47 2.39
C TRP A 68 42.53 -13.34 0.95
N SER A 69 41.62 -13.38 -0.04
CA SER A 69 42.00 -13.17 -1.44
C SER A 69 42.52 -11.77 -1.70
N ASP A 70 41.94 -10.75 -1.05
CA ASP A 70 42.41 -9.36 -1.18
C ASP A 70 43.77 -9.14 -0.49
N MET A 71 44.01 -9.77 0.66
CA MET A 71 45.36 -9.77 1.27
C MET A 71 46.39 -10.50 0.40
N ALA A 72 46.00 -11.61 -0.24
CA ALA A 72 46.88 -12.37 -1.10
C ALA A 72 47.25 -11.63 -2.39
N THR A 73 46.33 -10.87 -2.99
CA THR A 73 46.62 -10.01 -4.16
C THR A 73 47.48 -8.81 -3.77
N PHE A 74 47.22 -8.18 -2.62
CA PHE A 74 48.04 -7.08 -2.12
C PHE A 74 49.47 -7.51 -1.76
N SER A 75 49.65 -8.74 -1.27
CA SER A 75 50.97 -9.33 -1.02
C SER A 75 51.75 -9.64 -2.31
N MET A 76 51.08 -9.85 -3.44
CA MET A 76 51.71 -10.12 -4.74
C MET A 76 52.21 -8.83 -5.42
N GLU A 77 51.68 -7.66 -5.07
CA GLU A 77 52.11 -6.35 -5.61
C GLU A 77 53.39 -5.78 -4.97
N GLY A 78 54.07 -6.54 -4.10
CA GLY A 78 55.41 -6.21 -3.61
C GLY A 78 55.49 -5.05 -2.60
N LYS A 79 54.35 -4.53 -2.09
CA LYS A 79 54.33 -3.60 -0.95
C LYS A 79 54.50 -4.39 0.35
N GLY A 80 55.43 -3.95 1.19
CA GLY A 80 55.91 -4.74 2.34
C GLY A 80 54.81 -5.16 3.31
N MET A 81 54.96 -6.34 3.91
CA MET A 81 54.00 -6.98 4.85
C MET A 81 53.57 -6.06 6.01
N LYS A 82 54.40 -5.09 6.40
CA LYS A 82 54.06 -4.07 7.41
C LYS A 82 53.06 -3.01 6.90
N GLU A 83 53.16 -2.59 5.63
CA GLU A 83 52.20 -1.69 5.01
C GLU A 83 50.86 -2.41 4.79
N ALA A 84 50.89 -3.69 4.38
CA ALA A 84 49.71 -4.55 4.25
C ALA A 84 49.02 -4.83 5.60
N LEU A 85 49.77 -5.00 6.69
CA LEU A 85 49.20 -5.14 8.05
C LEU A 85 48.63 -3.82 8.58
N SER A 86 49.28 -2.69 8.25
CA SER A 86 48.76 -1.36 8.62
C SER A 86 47.53 -0.96 7.81
N SER A 87 47.45 -1.33 6.52
CA SER A 87 46.26 -1.15 5.69
C SER A 87 45.15 -2.13 6.07
N ALA A 88 45.46 -3.38 6.45
CA ALA A 88 44.48 -4.33 6.99
C ALA A 88 43.91 -3.90 8.37
N ALA A 89 44.74 -3.27 9.22
CA ALA A 89 44.26 -2.63 10.45
C ALA A 89 43.41 -1.38 10.16
N LEU A 90 43.72 -0.64 9.09
CA LEU A 90 42.88 0.45 8.58
C LEU A 90 41.60 -0.06 7.90
N VAL A 91 41.60 -1.29 7.38
CA VAL A 91 40.44 -1.96 6.75
C VAL A 91 39.38 -2.32 7.80
N HIS A 92 39.76 -2.50 9.07
CA HIS A 92 38.79 -2.54 10.18
C HIS A 92 38.05 -1.21 10.40
N ALA A 93 38.49 -0.11 9.79
CA ALA A 93 37.79 1.17 9.77
C ALA A 93 36.93 1.35 8.50
N HIS A 94 36.63 0.29 7.74
CA HIS A 94 35.68 0.39 6.62
C HIS A 94 34.22 0.31 7.08
N PRO A 95 33.35 1.22 6.60
CA PRO A 95 31.91 1.24 6.91
C PRO A 95 31.18 -0.06 6.51
N GLU A 96 31.76 -0.86 5.61
CA GLU A 96 31.18 -2.11 5.10
C GLU A 96 31.14 -3.23 6.16
N THR A 97 32.15 -3.33 7.03
CA THR A 97 32.17 -4.34 8.12
C THR A 97 31.14 -4.03 9.21
N PHE A 98 30.98 -2.75 9.53
CA PHE A 98 29.93 -2.28 10.43
C PHE A 98 28.54 -2.53 9.84
N LEU A 99 28.32 -2.20 8.57
CA LEU A 99 27.03 -2.40 7.89
C LEU A 99 26.63 -3.87 7.78
N THR A 100 27.59 -4.75 7.45
CA THR A 100 27.38 -6.20 7.39
C THR A 100 27.07 -6.78 8.76
N SER A 101 27.76 -6.35 9.82
CA SER A 101 27.44 -6.76 11.20
C SER A 101 26.03 -6.33 11.60
N LEU A 102 25.61 -5.12 11.24
CA LEU A 102 24.29 -4.59 11.53
C LEU A 102 23.21 -5.38 10.78
N ASN A 103 23.38 -5.63 9.48
CA ASN A 103 22.44 -6.43 8.68
C ASN A 103 22.28 -7.84 9.23
N LEU A 104 23.39 -8.46 9.67
CA LEU A 104 23.37 -9.78 10.29
C LEU A 104 22.59 -9.79 11.61
N THR A 105 22.74 -8.75 12.44
CA THR A 105 21.95 -8.61 13.67
C THR A 105 20.47 -8.35 13.41
N VAL A 106 20.11 -7.63 12.34
CA VAL A 106 18.70 -7.45 11.96
C VAL A 106 18.11 -8.78 11.47
N ALA A 107 18.87 -9.53 10.67
CA ALA A 107 18.44 -10.82 10.15
C ALA A 107 18.28 -11.88 11.25
N THR A 108 19.21 -11.94 12.24
CA THR A 108 19.07 -12.83 13.41
C THR A 108 17.77 -12.52 14.17
N LEU A 109 17.50 -11.24 14.45
CA LEU A 109 16.31 -10.79 15.15
C LEU A 109 15.03 -11.10 14.37
N PHE A 110 15.06 -10.97 13.04
CA PHE A 110 13.90 -11.25 12.19
C PHE A 110 13.54 -12.73 12.23
N ILE A 111 14.54 -13.61 12.08
CA ILE A 111 14.35 -15.06 12.15
C ILE A 111 13.90 -15.50 13.54
N PHE A 112 14.44 -14.87 14.59
CA PHE A 112 13.95 -15.09 15.95
C PHE A 112 12.47 -14.73 16.09
N CYS A 113 12.03 -13.58 15.56
CA CYS A 113 10.61 -13.20 15.55
C CYS A 113 9.75 -14.20 14.75
N CYS A 114 10.23 -14.67 13.59
CA CYS A 114 9.56 -15.72 12.82
C CYS A 114 9.44 -17.05 13.61
N GLY A 115 10.47 -17.41 14.39
CA GLY A 115 10.44 -18.55 15.30
C GLY A 115 9.40 -18.39 16.41
N LEU A 116 9.30 -17.20 17.01
CA LEU A 116 8.24 -16.88 17.99
C LEU A 116 6.84 -16.95 17.36
N TYR A 117 6.67 -16.41 16.14
CA TYR A 117 5.40 -16.53 15.41
C TYR A 117 5.02 -17.98 15.11
N GLY A 118 5.98 -18.79 14.64
CA GLY A 118 5.75 -20.22 14.41
C GLY A 118 5.41 -20.96 15.70
N SER A 119 6.01 -20.58 16.83
CA SER A 119 5.70 -21.13 18.16
C SER A 119 4.23 -20.91 18.55
N LEU A 120 3.64 -19.77 18.17
CA LEU A 120 2.23 -19.47 18.39
C LEU A 120 1.28 -20.37 17.57
N GLN A 121 1.75 -21.11 16.57
CA GLN A 121 0.90 -22.03 15.80
C GLN A 121 0.71 -23.38 16.51
N PHE A 122 1.66 -23.80 17.35
CA PHE A 122 1.62 -25.10 18.02
C PHE A 122 0.55 -25.17 19.11
N ILE A 123 -0.31 -26.19 19.03
CA ILE A 123 -1.35 -26.46 20.03
C ILE A 123 -0.74 -26.75 21.40
N TRP A 124 0.38 -27.49 21.43
CA TRP A 124 1.10 -27.82 22.66
C TRP A 124 1.53 -26.55 23.43
N PHE A 125 2.12 -25.57 22.74
CA PHE A 125 2.54 -24.32 23.35
C PHE A 125 1.35 -23.54 23.95
N LYS A 126 0.20 -23.55 23.27
CA LYS A 126 -1.06 -22.92 23.73
C LYS A 126 -1.65 -23.56 24.99
N GLN A 127 -1.51 -24.87 25.15
CA GLN A 127 -2.12 -25.62 26.25
C GLN A 127 -1.28 -25.60 27.52
N TRP A 128 0.05 -25.73 27.40
CA TRP A 128 0.93 -25.97 28.55
C TRP A 128 1.47 -24.70 29.21
N VAL A 129 1.67 -23.61 28.46
CA VAL A 129 2.27 -22.37 29.02
C VAL A 129 1.51 -21.11 28.60
N PRO A 130 0.26 -20.91 29.08
CA PRO A 130 -0.60 -19.82 28.61
C PRO A 130 -0.10 -18.42 28.98
N LYS A 131 0.64 -18.27 30.09
CA LYS A 131 1.25 -16.97 30.47
C LYS A 131 2.36 -16.56 29.51
N LEU A 132 3.22 -17.53 29.12
CA LEU A 132 4.29 -17.29 28.16
C LEU A 132 3.72 -17.03 26.76
N LEU A 133 2.61 -17.67 26.39
CA LEU A 133 1.92 -17.41 25.13
C LEU A 133 1.54 -15.93 24.97
N VAL A 134 0.90 -15.35 26.00
CA VAL A 134 0.50 -13.92 25.98
C VAL A 134 1.75 -13.03 25.91
N PHE A 135 2.79 -13.34 26.69
CA PHE A 135 4.05 -12.61 26.64
C PHE A 135 4.71 -12.68 25.25
N THR A 136 4.74 -13.86 24.62
CA THR A 136 5.27 -14.06 23.27
C THR A 136 4.44 -13.31 22.23
N GLU A 137 3.11 -13.31 22.33
CA GLU A 137 2.23 -12.55 21.45
C GLU A 137 2.53 -11.04 21.59
N ARG A 138 2.62 -10.52 22.83
CA ARG A 138 2.98 -9.11 23.09
C ARG A 138 4.35 -8.75 22.52
N TYR A 139 5.38 -9.52 22.85
CA TYR A 139 6.74 -9.29 22.38
C TYR A 139 6.82 -9.32 20.85
N LEU A 140 6.14 -10.26 20.20
CA LEU A 140 6.11 -10.33 18.74
C LEU A 140 5.45 -9.07 18.13
N PHE A 141 4.33 -8.62 18.69
CA PHE A 141 3.66 -7.40 18.22
C PHE A 141 4.49 -6.13 18.43
N GLU A 142 5.34 -6.08 19.46
CA GLU A 142 6.20 -4.94 19.76
C GLU A 142 7.52 -4.94 18.98
N ALA A 143 8.19 -6.09 18.88
CA ALA A 143 9.50 -6.21 18.27
C ALA A 143 9.45 -6.35 16.75
N PHE A 144 8.47 -7.09 16.20
CA PHE A 144 8.44 -7.41 14.77
C PHE A 144 8.43 -6.18 13.86
N PRO A 145 7.63 -5.12 14.12
CA PRO A 145 7.64 -3.94 13.27
C PRO A 145 9.00 -3.25 13.22
N LEU A 146 9.70 -3.15 14.35
CA LEU A 146 11.01 -2.51 14.43
C LEU A 146 12.08 -3.32 13.68
N VAL A 147 12.05 -4.64 13.82
CA VAL A 147 12.98 -5.55 13.16
C VAL A 147 12.70 -5.65 11.65
N ALA A 148 11.43 -5.53 11.23
CA ALA A 148 11.05 -5.58 9.83
C ALA A 148 11.40 -4.29 9.05
N MET A 149 11.53 -3.13 9.72
CA MET A 149 11.74 -1.85 9.03
C MET A 149 12.98 -1.80 8.11
N PRO A 150 14.17 -2.29 8.49
CA PRO A 150 15.32 -2.31 7.59
C PRO A 150 15.11 -3.22 6.37
N LEU A 151 14.45 -4.37 6.55
CA LEU A 151 14.11 -5.28 5.43
C LEU A 151 13.08 -4.63 4.49
N ILE A 152 12.10 -3.93 5.05
CA ILE A 152 11.13 -3.14 4.28
C ILE A 152 11.86 -2.03 3.51
N LEU A 153 12.81 -1.33 4.14
CA LEU A 153 13.59 -0.31 3.47
C LEU A 153 14.38 -0.88 2.28
N GLU A 154 15.10 -1.99 2.48
CA GLU A 154 15.89 -2.64 1.43
C GLU A 154 14.99 -3.11 0.27
N THR A 155 13.85 -3.74 0.58
CA THR A 155 12.89 -4.18 -0.43
C THR A 155 12.26 -3.03 -1.20
N VAL A 156 11.94 -1.91 -0.54
CA VAL A 156 11.41 -0.73 -1.24
C VAL A 156 12.47 -0.11 -2.15
N VAL A 157 13.72 -0.05 -1.71
CA VAL A 157 14.84 0.45 -2.51
C VAL A 157 15.09 -0.45 -3.72
N SER A 158 15.06 -1.78 -3.55
CA SER A 158 15.30 -2.72 -4.65
C SER A 158 14.17 -2.73 -5.67
N VAL A 159 12.91 -2.57 -5.24
CA VAL A 159 11.73 -2.61 -6.14
C VAL A 159 11.51 -1.28 -6.85
N VAL A 160 11.58 -0.15 -6.13
CA VAL A 160 11.16 1.16 -6.66
C VAL A 160 12.36 2.04 -7.05
N GLY A 161 13.56 1.66 -6.61
CA GLY A 161 14.78 2.45 -6.77
C GLY A 161 14.91 3.57 -5.74
N MET A 162 16.15 3.99 -5.50
CA MET A 162 16.51 4.96 -4.45
C MET A 162 15.77 6.30 -4.57
N ARG A 163 15.48 6.77 -5.79
CA ARG A 163 14.86 8.09 -6.03
C ARG A 163 13.43 8.20 -5.49
N ASN A 164 12.66 7.12 -5.61
CA ASN A 164 11.24 7.11 -5.26
C ASN A 164 11.00 6.45 -3.90
N ALA A 165 11.94 5.65 -3.41
CA ALA A 165 11.80 4.86 -2.19
C ALA A 165 11.26 5.62 -0.95
N PRO A 166 11.68 6.86 -0.63
CA PRO A 166 11.14 7.58 0.53
C PRO A 166 9.62 7.79 0.48
N PHE A 167 9.05 8.01 -0.70
CA PHE A 167 7.60 8.23 -0.86
C PHE A 167 6.79 6.94 -0.69
N TYR A 168 7.33 5.81 -1.17
CA TYR A 168 6.71 4.49 -0.98
C TYR A 168 6.86 4.01 0.46
N LEU A 169 7.96 4.37 1.11
CA LEU A 169 8.18 4.06 2.52
C LEU A 169 7.15 4.76 3.42
N VAL A 170 6.71 5.98 3.10
CA VAL A 170 5.58 6.63 3.80
C VAL A 170 4.32 5.78 3.74
N LEU A 171 3.95 5.27 2.54
CA LEU A 171 2.76 4.44 2.37
C LEU A 171 2.83 3.19 3.24
N ILE A 172 3.95 2.46 3.17
CA ILE A 172 4.16 1.24 3.95
C ILE A 172 4.20 1.54 5.44
N SER A 173 4.81 2.66 5.85
CA SER A 173 4.81 3.11 7.23
C SER A 173 3.39 3.38 7.74
N CYS A 174 2.53 4.02 6.93
CA CYS A 174 1.12 4.19 7.26
C CYS A 174 0.37 2.85 7.39
N MET A 175 0.67 1.86 6.55
CA MET A 175 0.11 0.50 6.67
C MET A 175 0.58 -0.20 7.95
N MET A 176 1.86 -0.06 8.29
CA MET A 176 2.43 -0.60 9.52
C MET A 176 1.80 0.07 10.76
N ILE A 177 1.62 1.39 10.73
CA ILE A 177 0.87 2.12 11.76
C ILE A 177 -0.56 1.57 11.85
N HIS A 178 -1.24 1.35 10.72
CA HIS A 178 -2.60 0.81 10.75
C HIS A 178 -2.69 -0.55 11.44
N TRP A 179 -1.82 -1.49 11.09
CA TRP A 179 -1.87 -2.86 11.60
C TRP A 179 -1.34 -2.98 13.02
N PHE A 180 -0.24 -2.31 13.34
CA PHE A 180 0.49 -2.49 14.61
C PHE A 180 0.24 -1.40 15.65
N ILE A 181 -0.31 -0.22 15.33
CA ILE A 181 -0.58 0.82 16.35
C ILE A 181 -2.05 0.84 16.77
N SER A 182 -2.95 0.36 15.91
CA SER A 182 -4.35 0.17 16.27
C SER A 182 -4.45 -0.77 17.49
N PRO A 183 -5.29 -0.47 18.50
CA PRO A 183 -5.35 -1.28 19.72
C PRO A 183 -5.85 -2.69 19.41
N GLN A 184 -4.91 -3.63 19.28
CA GLN A 184 -5.20 -5.05 19.05
C GLN A 184 -5.48 -5.75 20.38
N LYS A 185 -6.46 -6.67 20.34
CA LYS A 185 -6.76 -7.56 21.46
C LYS A 185 -6.01 -8.87 21.25
N SER A 186 -5.50 -9.47 22.34
CA SER A 186 -4.88 -10.80 22.26
C SER A 186 -5.88 -11.81 21.70
N SER A 187 -5.46 -12.52 20.66
CA SER A 187 -6.28 -13.55 20.00
C SER A 187 -6.66 -14.66 20.98
N TYR A 188 -5.74 -15.03 21.87
CA TYR A 188 -5.93 -16.04 22.88
C TYR A 188 -6.87 -15.60 24.01
N LEU A 189 -6.65 -14.39 24.56
CA LEU A 189 -7.51 -13.87 25.63
C LEU A 189 -8.95 -13.65 25.16
N VAL A 190 -9.16 -13.27 23.89
CA VAL A 190 -10.50 -13.13 23.32
C VAL A 190 -11.22 -14.48 23.20
N LEU A 191 -10.53 -15.53 22.75
CA LEU A 191 -11.11 -16.88 22.67
C LEU A 191 -11.46 -17.42 24.05
N ARG A 192 -10.54 -17.29 25.00
CA ARG A 192 -10.75 -17.74 26.38
C ARG A 192 -11.84 -16.96 27.08
N ALA A 193 -11.90 -15.64 26.91
CA ALA A 193 -12.99 -14.81 27.44
C ALA A 193 -14.36 -15.19 26.85
N LYS A 194 -14.39 -15.63 25.58
CA LYS A 194 -15.62 -16.13 24.95
C LYS A 194 -16.05 -17.47 25.56
N GLU A 195 -15.12 -18.40 25.76
CA GLU A 195 -15.37 -19.67 26.47
C GLU A 195 -15.84 -19.44 27.91
N TYR A 196 -15.19 -18.54 28.65
CA TYR A 196 -15.60 -18.14 30.00
C TYR A 196 -16.98 -17.48 30.02
N ARG A 197 -17.34 -16.63 29.04
CA ARG A 197 -18.70 -16.06 28.96
C ARG A 197 -19.77 -17.11 28.70
N ILE A 198 -19.47 -18.12 27.89
CA ILE A 198 -20.38 -19.25 27.63
C ILE A 198 -20.56 -20.10 28.90
N LEU A 199 -19.50 -20.29 29.68
CA LEU A 199 -19.53 -21.02 30.96
C LEU A 199 -20.18 -20.19 32.10
N SER A 200 -19.91 -18.89 32.16
CA SER A 200 -20.41 -17.93 33.16
C SER A 200 -21.86 -17.51 32.91
N GLN A 201 -22.42 -17.72 31.71
CA GLN A 201 -23.89 -17.65 31.53
C GLN A 201 -24.65 -18.64 32.42
N LYS A 202 -23.96 -19.60 33.06
CA LYS A 202 -24.52 -20.54 34.04
C LYS A 202 -24.35 -20.13 35.51
N HIS A 203 -23.54 -19.11 35.81
CA HIS A 203 -23.37 -18.53 37.16
C HIS A 203 -23.30 -17.01 37.04
N LYS A 204 -24.42 -16.35 37.37
CA LYS A 204 -24.46 -14.91 37.64
C LYS A 204 -23.73 -14.69 38.96
N GLU A 205 -22.44 -14.39 38.93
CA GLU A 205 -21.80 -13.64 40.00
C GLU A 205 -20.47 -13.04 39.55
N ASP A 206 -20.41 -11.73 39.74
CA ASP A 206 -19.35 -10.74 39.74
C ASP A 206 -17.91 -11.26 39.86
N HIS A 207 -17.16 -11.16 38.75
CA HIS A 207 -15.73 -10.82 38.81
C HIS A 207 -15.36 -9.98 37.57
N GLU A 208 -15.20 -8.67 37.77
CA GLU A 208 -14.57 -7.75 36.83
C GLU A 208 -13.06 -8.07 36.71
N VAL A 209 -12.73 -9.11 35.95
CA VAL A 209 -11.36 -9.28 35.43
C VAL A 209 -11.22 -8.34 34.22
N HIS A 210 -11.10 -7.05 34.50
CA HIS A 210 -10.60 -6.04 33.57
C HIS A 210 -9.07 -5.99 33.60
N GLU A 211 -8.40 -7.16 33.55
CA GLU A 211 -6.97 -7.18 33.20
C GLU A 211 -6.84 -6.84 31.71
N ASP A 212 -5.93 -5.91 31.41
CA ASP A 212 -5.71 -5.31 30.10
C ASP A 212 -5.61 -6.35 28.97
N LEU A 213 -6.72 -6.55 28.26
CA LEU A 213 -6.81 -7.36 27.03
C LEU A 213 -5.96 -6.81 25.87
N ARG A 214 -5.23 -5.71 26.09
CA ARG A 214 -4.38 -5.06 25.10
C ARG A 214 -3.04 -5.79 25.00
N LEU A 215 -2.58 -5.93 23.76
CA LEU A 215 -1.30 -6.55 23.44
C LEU A 215 -0.10 -5.60 23.60
N GLN A 216 -0.33 -4.29 23.72
CA GLN A 216 0.70 -3.29 23.50
C GLN A 216 0.73 -2.29 24.64
N ASP A 217 1.93 -1.97 25.09
CA ASP A 217 2.13 -0.86 26.03
C ASP A 217 2.20 0.49 25.31
N ALA A 218 1.73 1.54 25.97
CA ALA A 218 1.68 2.89 25.41
C ALA A 218 3.08 3.42 25.00
N ARG A 219 4.15 3.04 25.74
CA ARG A 219 5.53 3.45 25.43
C ARG A 219 6.07 2.80 24.16
N HIS A 220 5.79 1.52 23.95
CA HIS A 220 6.22 0.82 22.73
C HIS A 220 5.52 1.36 21.49
N VAL A 221 4.22 1.67 21.61
CA VAL A 221 3.46 2.30 20.54
C VAL A 221 3.97 3.70 20.20
N GLN A 222 4.41 4.48 21.20
CA GLN A 222 5.08 5.77 20.99
C GLN A 222 6.35 5.63 20.16
N VAL A 223 7.24 4.72 20.55
CA VAL A 223 8.51 4.48 19.83
C VAL A 223 8.22 4.02 18.41
N LEU A 224 7.30 3.08 18.22
CA LEU A 224 6.92 2.60 16.90
C LEU A 224 6.32 3.73 16.03
N ALA A 225 5.47 4.59 16.60
CA ALA A 225 4.88 5.72 15.89
C ALA A 225 5.96 6.70 15.41
N ILE A 226 6.90 7.05 16.30
CA ILE A 226 8.00 7.98 15.99
C ILE A 226 8.91 7.37 14.92
N VAL A 227 9.39 6.14 15.12
CA VAL A 227 10.29 5.46 14.18
C VAL A 227 9.64 5.31 12.79
N SER A 228 8.37 4.87 12.74
CA SER A 228 7.66 4.71 11.46
C SER A 228 7.43 6.04 10.76
N ALA A 229 7.12 7.11 11.49
CA ALA A 229 6.89 8.43 10.90
C ALA A 229 8.18 9.13 10.46
N SER A 230 9.28 8.94 11.20
CA SER A 230 10.56 9.60 10.91
C SER A 230 11.37 8.87 9.85
N SER A 231 11.23 7.54 9.72
CA SER A 231 12.02 6.72 8.79
C SER A 231 12.05 7.26 7.34
N PRO A 232 10.91 7.60 6.69
CA PRO A 232 10.94 8.12 5.32
C PRO A 232 11.66 9.47 5.20
N VAL A 233 11.54 10.31 6.22
CA VAL A 233 12.16 11.64 6.27
C VAL A 233 13.67 11.50 6.44
N VAL A 234 14.11 10.66 7.39
CA VAL A 234 15.54 10.39 7.63
C VAL A 234 16.17 9.81 6.37
N MET A 235 15.51 8.85 5.72
CA MET A 235 15.98 8.30 4.45
C MET A 235 16.16 9.39 3.39
N TYR A 236 15.15 10.25 3.20
CA TYR A 236 15.21 11.31 2.21
C TYR A 236 16.33 12.31 2.51
N LEU A 237 16.48 12.70 3.78
CA LEU A 237 17.56 13.59 4.23
C LEU A 237 18.93 12.96 3.96
N LEU A 238 19.13 11.68 4.28
CA LEU A 238 20.40 10.99 4.02
C LEU A 238 20.74 10.94 2.53
N LEU A 239 19.75 10.72 1.67
CA LEU A 239 19.95 10.66 0.21
C LEU A 239 20.24 12.03 -0.41
N TYR A 240 19.57 13.07 0.08
CA TYR A 240 19.55 14.39 -0.58
C TYR A 240 20.14 15.52 0.25
N PHE A 241 20.82 15.25 1.37
CA PHE A 241 21.32 16.27 2.30
C PHE A 241 22.03 17.43 1.60
N ARG A 242 22.95 17.11 0.69
CA ARG A 242 23.71 18.11 -0.09
C ARG A 242 22.88 18.86 -1.12
N MET A 243 21.79 18.28 -1.62
CA MET A 243 20.94 18.88 -2.65
C MET A 243 19.88 19.84 -2.06
N LEU A 244 19.68 19.82 -0.73
CA LEU A 244 18.67 20.64 -0.06
C LEU A 244 18.89 22.13 -0.23
N GLU A 245 20.15 22.56 -0.30
CA GLU A 245 20.51 23.97 -0.45
C GLU A 245 20.22 24.50 -1.86
N TYR A 246 20.15 23.62 -2.86
CA TYR A 246 20.12 24.03 -4.27
C TYR A 246 18.72 24.04 -4.88
N SER A 247 17.75 23.31 -4.32
CA SER A 247 16.41 23.25 -4.92
C SER A 247 15.26 23.28 -3.91
N PHE A 248 14.32 24.19 -4.19
CA PHE A 248 13.07 24.32 -3.44
C PHE A 248 12.22 23.05 -3.47
N LEU A 249 12.35 22.24 -4.52
CA LEU A 249 11.63 20.98 -4.65
C LEU A 249 11.97 19.98 -3.54
N HIS A 250 13.24 19.91 -3.10
CA HIS A 250 13.63 19.00 -2.02
C HIS A 250 13.05 19.43 -0.67
N VAL A 251 12.92 20.73 -0.43
CA VAL A 251 12.26 21.28 0.78
C VAL A 251 10.77 20.89 0.80
N LEU A 252 10.07 21.07 -0.31
CA LEU A 252 8.65 20.66 -0.44
C LEU A 252 8.46 19.14 -0.28
N ASN A 253 9.40 18.34 -0.81
CA ASN A 253 9.37 16.89 -0.64
C ASN A 253 9.47 16.48 0.83
N ILE A 254 10.40 17.06 1.60
CA ILE A 254 10.54 16.78 3.04
C ILE A 254 9.30 17.20 3.81
N GLN A 255 8.80 18.40 3.56
CA GLN A 255 7.57 18.87 4.20
C GLN A 255 6.40 17.89 3.96
N THR A 256 6.29 17.38 2.74
CA THR A 256 5.25 16.39 2.39
C THR A 256 5.48 15.05 3.10
N LEU A 257 6.71 14.55 3.16
CA LEU A 257 7.06 13.31 3.86
C LEU A 257 6.77 13.38 5.36
N ILE A 258 6.89 14.57 5.98
CA ILE A 258 6.53 14.81 7.38
C ILE A 258 5.00 14.86 7.55
N VAL A 259 4.33 15.59 6.67
CA VAL A 259 2.90 15.90 6.79
C VAL A 259 2.02 14.66 6.52
N LEU A 260 2.41 13.78 5.59
CA LEU A 260 1.59 12.61 5.23
C LEU A 260 1.33 11.65 6.41
N PRO A 261 2.33 11.20 7.20
CA PRO A 261 2.10 10.43 8.42
C PRO A 261 1.24 11.18 9.44
N ILE A 262 1.42 12.51 9.59
CA ILE A 262 0.63 13.33 10.53
C ILE A 262 -0.85 13.32 10.13
N ILE A 263 -1.17 13.53 8.86
CA ILE A 263 -2.55 13.42 8.34
C ILE A 263 -3.12 12.03 8.65
N PHE A 264 -2.31 10.98 8.48
CA PHE A 264 -2.73 9.61 8.77
C PHE A 264 -3.07 9.41 10.25
N PHE A 265 -2.22 9.85 11.18
CA PHE A 265 -2.49 9.81 12.62
C PHE A 265 -3.76 10.59 13.00
N LEU A 266 -3.95 11.76 12.40
CA LEU A 266 -5.11 12.63 12.65
C LEU A 266 -6.40 12.15 11.97
N SER A 267 -6.34 11.20 11.02
CA SER A 267 -7.52 10.68 10.33
C SER A 267 -8.47 9.95 11.28
N GLN A 268 -7.92 9.12 12.19
CA GLN A 268 -8.66 8.37 13.21
C GLN A 268 -7.93 8.44 14.56
N PRO A 269 -8.03 9.57 15.29
CA PRO A 269 -7.24 9.80 16.50
C PRO A 269 -7.55 8.79 17.60
N SER A 270 -8.80 8.32 17.69
CA SER A 270 -9.19 7.28 18.65
C SER A 270 -8.49 5.93 18.42
N LYS A 271 -8.07 5.64 17.18
CA LYS A 271 -7.37 4.40 16.84
C LYS A 271 -5.86 4.54 16.88
N TYR A 272 -5.30 5.68 16.45
CA TYR A 272 -3.85 5.80 16.27
C TYR A 272 -3.15 6.62 17.37
N LEU A 273 -3.90 7.46 18.09
CA LEU A 273 -3.37 8.36 19.11
C LEU A 273 -3.90 8.00 20.50
N TRP A 274 -4.35 6.75 20.69
CA TRP A 274 -4.84 6.28 21.99
C TRP A 274 -3.75 6.30 23.07
N TRP A 275 -2.49 6.11 22.70
CA TRP A 275 -1.34 6.18 23.61
C TRP A 275 -1.03 7.60 24.11
N MET A 276 -1.54 8.65 23.46
CA MET A 276 -1.43 10.01 24.00
C MET A 276 -2.42 10.26 25.13
N SER A 277 -3.49 9.45 25.22
CA SER A 277 -4.49 9.62 26.27
C SER A 277 -4.05 9.18 27.65
N THR A 278 -3.08 8.27 27.70
CA THR A 278 -2.49 7.74 28.94
C THR A 278 -1.48 8.70 29.59
N LEU A 279 -1.19 9.85 28.97
CA LEU A 279 -0.33 10.91 29.54
C LEU A 279 -1.09 11.87 30.47
N SER A 280 -2.42 11.88 30.41
CA SER A 280 -3.24 12.62 31.39
C SER A 280 -3.37 11.78 32.66
N LYS A 281 -3.11 12.38 33.83
CA LYS A 281 -3.08 11.71 35.14
C LYS A 281 -4.26 10.72 35.27
N PRO A 282 -4.02 9.47 35.68
CA PRO A 282 -5.09 8.53 35.91
C PRO A 282 -5.87 8.99 37.15
N ASP A 283 -7.12 9.42 36.96
CA ASP A 283 -8.07 9.41 38.05
C ASP A 283 -8.33 7.94 38.44
N PRO A 284 -8.28 7.58 39.74
CA PRO A 284 -8.37 6.19 40.18
C PRO A 284 -9.72 5.51 39.90
N HIS A 285 -10.73 6.26 39.42
CA HIS A 285 -12.08 5.76 39.18
C HIS A 285 -12.55 5.86 37.73
N SER A 286 -11.68 6.26 36.78
CA SER A 286 -12.04 6.21 35.36
C SER A 286 -10.84 5.86 34.48
N PRO A 287 -11.00 4.99 33.47
CA PRO A 287 -9.92 4.66 32.57
C PRO A 287 -9.47 5.93 31.83
N PRO A 288 -8.16 6.22 31.74
CA PRO A 288 -7.65 7.43 31.09
C PRO A 288 -8.11 7.43 29.63
N ARG A 289 -9.10 8.26 29.34
CA ARG A 289 -9.57 8.56 27.99
C ARG A 289 -9.39 10.05 27.80
N LEU A 290 -8.47 10.42 26.93
CA LEU A 290 -8.44 11.74 26.34
C LEU A 290 -9.69 11.75 25.46
N ASP A 291 -10.73 12.41 25.95
CA ASP A 291 -11.93 12.60 25.17
C ASP A 291 -11.57 13.53 24.01
N TRP A 292 -11.19 12.93 22.88
CA TRP A 292 -11.07 13.59 21.59
C TRP A 292 -12.39 14.25 21.13
N ASN A 293 -13.47 14.02 21.89
CA ASN A 293 -14.75 14.70 21.78
C ASN A 293 -14.77 16.08 22.46
N ASN A 294 -13.74 16.44 23.23
CA ASN A 294 -13.58 17.81 23.72
C ASN A 294 -13.45 18.78 22.56
N ARG A 295 -14.27 19.84 22.59
CA ARG A 295 -14.34 20.85 21.52
C ARG A 295 -12.97 21.44 21.19
N ASP A 296 -12.12 21.64 22.18
CA ASP A 296 -10.79 22.25 21.97
C ASP A 296 -9.79 21.29 21.30
N MET A 297 -9.82 20.00 21.64
CA MET A 297 -9.01 18.99 20.96
C MET A 297 -9.49 18.75 19.52
N GLN A 298 -10.80 18.80 19.30
CA GLN A 298 -11.37 18.73 17.95
C GLN A 298 -10.98 19.95 17.11
N ARG A 299 -10.99 21.15 17.69
CA ARG A 299 -10.51 22.39 17.02
C ARG A 299 -9.04 22.28 16.66
N PHE A 300 -8.19 21.87 17.60
CA PHE A 300 -6.76 21.68 17.34
C PHE A 300 -6.51 20.69 16.20
N ARG A 301 -7.20 19.53 16.24
CA ARG A 301 -7.12 18.53 15.17
C ARG A 301 -7.50 19.10 13.80
N VAL A 302 -8.61 19.84 13.71
CA VAL A 302 -9.08 20.41 12.45
C VAL A 302 -8.12 21.47 11.93
N ILE A 303 -7.58 22.33 12.80
CA ILE A 303 -6.57 23.34 12.43
C ILE A 303 -5.31 22.64 11.89
N LEU A 304 -4.80 21.65 12.62
CA LEU A 304 -3.60 20.92 12.20
C LEU A 304 -3.81 20.17 10.88
N LEU A 305 -4.96 19.52 10.71
CA LEU A 305 -5.34 18.86 9.45
C LEU A 305 -5.42 19.88 8.30
N CYS A 306 -5.96 21.08 8.54
CA CYS A 306 -6.04 22.14 7.56
C CYS A 306 -4.64 22.60 7.11
N VAL A 307 -3.74 22.92 8.07
CA VAL A 307 -2.34 23.30 7.77
C VAL A 307 -1.64 22.21 6.98
N CYS A 308 -1.76 20.96 7.41
CA CYS A 308 -1.20 19.80 6.71
C CYS A 308 -1.74 19.68 5.27
N SER A 309 -3.05 19.83 5.10
CA SER A 309 -3.70 19.72 3.79
C SER A 309 -3.27 20.82 2.82
N VAL A 310 -3.00 22.04 3.32
CA VAL A 310 -2.47 23.15 2.52
C VAL A 310 -1.05 22.83 2.03
N ILE A 311 -0.18 22.30 2.89
CA ILE A 311 1.18 21.91 2.50
C ILE A 311 1.15 20.84 1.40
N VAL A 312 0.28 19.82 1.54
CA VAL A 312 0.10 18.80 0.50
C VAL A 312 -0.45 19.39 -0.80
N ALA A 313 -1.37 20.35 -0.72
CA ALA A 313 -1.92 21.04 -1.89
C ALA A 313 -0.84 21.78 -2.67
N LEU A 314 -0.01 22.56 -1.98
CA LEU A 314 1.12 23.30 -2.57
C LEU A 314 2.16 22.36 -3.19
N PHE A 315 2.42 21.23 -2.53
CA PHE A 315 3.30 20.20 -3.08
C PHE A 315 2.77 19.61 -4.39
N LEU A 316 1.49 19.22 -4.43
CA LEU A 316 0.86 18.68 -5.63
C LEU A 316 0.81 19.73 -6.75
N GLU A 317 0.50 20.97 -6.42
CA GLU A 317 0.49 22.09 -7.35
C GLU A 317 1.87 22.29 -8.00
N TYR A 318 2.94 22.40 -7.21
CA TYR A 318 4.28 22.62 -7.75
C TYR A 318 4.78 21.40 -8.54
N ARG A 319 4.68 20.20 -7.97
CA ARG A 319 5.29 18.98 -8.55
C ARG A 319 4.48 18.34 -9.66
N VAL A 320 3.15 18.35 -9.57
CA VAL A 320 2.29 17.69 -10.57
C VAL A 320 1.86 18.69 -11.62
N ILE A 321 1.32 19.85 -11.23
CA ILE A 321 0.71 20.78 -12.19
C ILE A 321 1.79 21.58 -12.91
N PHE A 322 2.61 22.34 -12.18
CA PHE A 322 3.57 23.25 -12.82
C PHE A 322 4.79 22.56 -13.41
N LEU A 323 5.33 21.54 -12.74
CA LEU A 323 6.51 20.84 -13.26
C LEU A 323 6.18 19.94 -14.46
N ARG A 324 5.00 19.29 -14.46
CA ARG A 324 4.66 18.22 -15.40
C ARG A 324 3.70 18.65 -16.50
N TYR A 325 2.76 19.54 -16.20
CA TYR A 325 1.73 19.99 -17.13
C TYR A 325 1.71 21.51 -17.38
N PRO A 326 2.85 22.23 -17.43
CA PRO A 326 2.81 23.68 -17.64
C PRO A 326 2.20 24.06 -19.00
N HIS A 327 2.36 23.19 -20.00
CA HIS A 327 1.85 23.39 -21.36
C HIS A 327 0.32 23.29 -21.47
N LEU A 328 -0.36 22.68 -20.50
CA LEU A 328 -1.83 22.60 -20.49
C LEU A 328 -2.49 23.87 -19.95
N ILE A 329 -1.70 24.77 -19.35
CA ILE A 329 -2.20 26.01 -18.75
C ILE A 329 -2.13 27.12 -19.78
N ALA A 330 -3.30 27.61 -20.22
CA ALA A 330 -3.39 28.68 -21.22
C ALA A 330 -3.14 30.08 -20.63
N LEU A 331 -3.29 30.25 -19.31
CA LEU A 331 -3.07 31.52 -18.62
C LEU A 331 -1.59 31.88 -18.51
N ARG A 332 -1.28 33.16 -18.73
CA ARG A 332 0.07 33.69 -18.51
C ARG A 332 0.33 33.91 -17.00
N PRO A 333 1.59 33.75 -16.55
CA PRO A 333 2.02 34.24 -15.24
C PRO A 333 1.70 35.73 -15.06
N PRO A 334 1.24 36.18 -13.87
CA PRO A 334 1.10 35.43 -12.61
C PRO A 334 -0.28 34.76 -12.38
N PHE A 335 -1.24 34.98 -13.29
CA PHE A 335 -2.63 34.56 -13.10
C PHE A 335 -2.82 33.03 -13.12
N ASN A 336 -1.91 32.31 -13.80
CA ASN A 336 -1.88 30.85 -13.75
C ASN A 336 -1.67 30.32 -12.31
N TYR A 337 -0.71 30.88 -11.56
CA TYR A 337 -0.42 30.50 -10.19
C TYR A 337 -1.65 30.73 -9.31
N ILE A 338 -2.20 31.95 -9.32
CA ILE A 338 -3.35 32.31 -8.48
C ILE A 338 -4.55 31.39 -8.75
N ALA A 339 -4.88 31.16 -10.02
CA ALA A 339 -6.04 30.38 -10.38
C ALA A 339 -5.89 28.89 -10.03
N VAL A 340 -4.70 28.31 -10.24
CA VAL A 340 -4.41 26.93 -9.85
C VAL A 340 -4.40 26.78 -8.33
N THR A 341 -3.76 27.68 -7.59
CA THR A 341 -3.72 27.64 -6.13
C THR A 341 -5.13 27.73 -5.54
N VAL A 342 -5.97 28.65 -6.03
CA VAL A 342 -7.38 28.77 -5.60
C VAL A 342 -8.15 27.49 -5.91
N GLY A 343 -7.97 26.90 -7.10
CA GLY A 343 -8.61 25.63 -7.47
C GLY A 343 -8.19 24.46 -6.57
N MET A 344 -6.91 24.33 -6.28
CA MET A 344 -6.37 23.27 -5.42
C MET A 344 -6.81 23.41 -3.97
N LEU A 345 -6.70 24.62 -3.39
CA LEU A 345 -7.11 24.88 -2.01
C LEU A 345 -8.61 24.69 -1.81
N THR A 346 -9.43 25.13 -2.76
CA THR A 346 -10.87 24.91 -2.70
C THR A 346 -11.21 23.43 -2.80
N GLY A 347 -10.59 22.68 -3.71
CA GLY A 347 -10.74 21.22 -3.81
C GLY A 347 -10.38 20.49 -2.51
N VAL A 348 -9.24 20.83 -1.91
CA VAL A 348 -8.79 20.27 -0.62
C VAL A 348 -9.73 20.64 0.52
N SER A 349 -10.24 21.88 0.55
CA SER A 349 -11.20 22.32 1.56
C SER A 349 -12.52 21.54 1.48
N ILE A 350 -13.04 21.33 0.28
CA ILE A 350 -14.28 20.56 0.04
C ILE A 350 -14.06 19.10 0.44
N LEU A 351 -12.93 18.50 0.06
CA LEU A 351 -12.58 17.14 0.45
C LEU A 351 -12.51 17.01 1.98
N GLY A 352 -11.87 17.97 2.66
CA GLY A 352 -11.81 18.03 4.12
C GLY A 352 -13.20 18.14 4.77
N LEU A 353 -14.12 18.89 4.18
CA LEU A 353 -15.50 19.01 4.66
C LEU A 353 -16.31 17.72 4.45
N ILE A 354 -16.11 17.02 3.33
CA ILE A 354 -16.73 15.73 3.04
C ILE A 354 -16.24 14.67 4.03
N LEU A 355 -14.92 14.55 4.21
CA LEU A 355 -14.31 13.56 5.11
C LEU A 355 -14.71 13.76 6.57
N ASN A 356 -14.90 15.01 6.99
CA ASN A 356 -15.38 15.35 8.33
C ASN A 356 -16.91 15.27 8.47
N GLY A 357 -17.65 14.99 7.40
CA GLY A 357 -19.12 14.94 7.40
C GLY A 357 -19.79 16.29 7.72
N ASN A 358 -19.05 17.40 7.61
CA ASN A 358 -19.54 18.74 7.97
C ASN A 358 -20.10 19.52 6.78
N LEU A 359 -20.00 18.97 5.56
CA LEU A 359 -20.48 19.65 4.35
C LEU A 359 -22.00 19.91 4.40
N SER A 360 -22.79 19.02 5.02
CA SER A 360 -24.24 19.19 5.21
C SER A 360 -24.61 20.30 6.19
N LYS A 361 -23.70 20.69 7.08
CA LYS A 361 -23.90 21.76 8.07
C LYS A 361 -23.59 23.14 7.51
N GLN A 362 -22.86 23.22 6.40
CA GLN A 362 -22.58 24.47 5.72
C GLN A 362 -23.76 24.88 4.82
N GLY A 363 -23.88 26.18 4.52
CA GLY A 363 -24.92 26.70 3.64
C GLY A 363 -24.82 26.07 2.24
N LYS A 364 -25.84 25.28 1.86
CA LYS A 364 -25.93 24.60 0.55
C LYS A 364 -25.60 25.53 -0.62
N LEU A 365 -26.16 26.74 -0.61
CA LEU A 365 -25.99 27.72 -1.68
C LEU A 365 -24.54 28.22 -1.79
N GLY A 366 -23.86 28.45 -0.66
CA GLY A 366 -22.47 28.90 -0.64
C GLY A 366 -21.51 27.86 -1.22
N VAL A 367 -21.70 26.58 -0.88
CA VAL A 367 -20.88 25.47 -1.43
C VAL A 367 -21.08 25.33 -2.92
N ILE A 368 -22.33 25.36 -3.40
CA ILE A 368 -22.64 25.26 -4.84
C ILE A 368 -22.00 26.43 -5.60
N LEU A 369 -22.18 27.67 -5.12
CA LEU A 369 -21.59 28.85 -5.76
C LEU A 369 -20.07 28.77 -5.81
N LEU A 370 -19.42 28.38 -4.71
CA LEU A 370 -17.97 28.23 -4.66
C LEU A 370 -17.46 27.22 -5.71
N CYS A 371 -18.05 26.02 -5.77
CA CYS A 371 -17.65 25.00 -6.73
C CYS A 371 -17.88 25.44 -8.18
N THR A 372 -19.02 26.08 -8.47
CA THR A 372 -19.32 26.59 -9.81
C THR A 372 -18.36 27.71 -10.24
N ALA A 373 -18.05 28.65 -9.34
CA ALA A 373 -17.08 29.72 -9.61
C ALA A 373 -15.68 29.15 -9.88
N VAL A 374 -15.21 28.23 -9.02
CA VAL A 374 -13.88 27.61 -9.16
C VAL A 374 -13.77 26.80 -10.46
N THR A 375 -14.78 26.01 -10.81
CA THR A 375 -14.77 25.24 -12.07
C THR A 375 -14.84 26.14 -13.30
N GLY A 376 -15.55 27.27 -13.23
CA GLY A 376 -15.52 28.30 -14.27
C GLY A 376 -14.11 28.86 -14.47
N ILE A 377 -13.44 29.23 -13.38
CA ILE A 377 -12.05 29.71 -13.38
C ILE A 377 -11.12 28.63 -13.92
N ALA A 378 -11.23 27.38 -13.46
CA ALA A 378 -10.41 26.27 -13.93
C ALA A 378 -10.59 25.98 -15.42
N SER A 379 -11.82 26.11 -15.94
CA SER A 379 -12.09 25.97 -17.37
C SER A 379 -11.41 27.06 -18.18
N PHE A 380 -11.39 28.28 -17.64
CA PHE A 380 -10.64 29.39 -18.24
C PHE A 380 -9.12 29.13 -18.22
N VAL A 381 -8.59 28.57 -17.13
CA VAL A 381 -7.17 28.18 -16.99
C VAL A 381 -6.76 27.15 -18.05
N LEU A 382 -7.63 26.18 -18.32
CA LEU A 382 -7.43 25.14 -19.34
C LEU A 382 -7.65 25.65 -20.78
N GLY A 383 -7.96 26.94 -20.96
CA GLY A 383 -8.10 27.56 -22.27
C GLY A 383 -9.41 27.22 -22.99
N PHE A 384 -10.49 26.92 -22.27
CA PHE A 384 -11.82 26.79 -22.91
C PHE A 384 -12.27 28.13 -23.49
N ASN A 385 -12.94 28.09 -24.64
CA ASN A 385 -13.62 29.27 -25.19
C ASN A 385 -14.75 29.68 -24.23
N LEU A 386 -15.03 30.97 -24.10
CA LEU A 386 -16.08 31.52 -23.24
C LEU A 386 -17.45 30.86 -23.49
N LEU A 387 -17.72 30.46 -24.74
CA LEU A 387 -18.94 29.74 -25.13
C LEU A 387 -19.08 28.34 -24.50
N PHE A 388 -17.97 27.68 -24.18
CA PHE A 388 -17.96 26.32 -23.64
C PHE A 388 -17.85 26.28 -22.11
N ILE A 389 -17.56 27.40 -21.43
CA ILE A 389 -17.50 27.52 -19.95
C ILE A 389 -18.84 27.20 -19.26
N PRO A 390 -20.03 27.47 -19.83
CA PRO A 390 -21.29 27.07 -19.22
C PRO A 390 -21.40 25.56 -18.99
N ILE A 391 -20.80 24.71 -19.84
CA ILE A 391 -20.89 23.25 -19.72
C ILE A 391 -20.20 22.72 -18.44
N PRO A 392 -18.91 23.02 -18.14
CA PRO A 392 -18.26 22.59 -16.90
C PRO A 392 -18.89 23.22 -15.66
N THR A 393 -19.34 24.47 -15.74
CA THR A 393 -20.05 25.10 -14.60
C THR A 393 -21.40 24.43 -14.33
N MET A 394 -22.13 24.01 -15.36
CA MET A 394 -23.35 23.21 -15.22
C MET A 394 -23.06 21.85 -14.60
N ALA A 395 -21.97 21.19 -15.00
CA ALA A 395 -21.52 19.96 -14.37
C ALA A 395 -21.25 20.19 -12.87
N ALA A 396 -20.50 21.22 -12.50
CA ALA A 396 -20.20 21.53 -11.11
C ALA A 396 -21.46 21.85 -10.28
N TYR A 397 -22.39 22.63 -10.85
CA TYR A 397 -23.67 22.96 -10.23
C TYR A 397 -24.49 21.70 -9.97
N CYS A 398 -24.69 20.87 -10.99
CA CYS A 398 -25.49 19.65 -10.89
C CYS A 398 -24.83 18.60 -9.99
N GLY A 399 -23.50 18.46 -10.02
CA GLY A 399 -22.76 17.51 -9.19
C GLY A 399 -22.81 17.88 -7.71
N THR A 400 -22.61 19.16 -7.38
CA THR A 400 -22.73 19.63 -5.99
C THR A 400 -24.17 19.63 -5.51
N SER A 401 -25.13 19.99 -6.35
CA SER A 401 -26.56 19.91 -6.00
C SER A 401 -27.00 18.46 -5.78
N PHE A 402 -26.47 17.51 -6.57
CA PHE A 402 -26.74 16.09 -6.41
C PHE A 402 -26.28 15.57 -5.04
N TYR A 403 -25.14 16.03 -4.52
CA TYR A 403 -24.68 15.68 -3.17
C TYR A 403 -25.75 15.99 -2.10
N PHE A 404 -26.45 17.13 -2.23
CA PHE A 404 -27.46 17.56 -1.26
C PHE A 404 -28.86 17.00 -1.54
N THR A 405 -29.29 16.95 -2.81
CA THR A 405 -30.67 16.57 -3.18
C THR A 405 -30.83 15.08 -3.45
N ARG A 406 -29.74 14.39 -3.79
CA ARG A 406 -29.72 13.00 -4.28
C ARG A 406 -30.68 12.75 -5.46
N SER A 407 -30.98 13.79 -6.25
CA SER A 407 -31.88 13.68 -7.40
C SER A 407 -31.19 13.08 -8.63
N TRP A 408 -31.76 12.02 -9.21
CA TRP A 408 -31.20 11.34 -10.38
C TRP A 408 -31.09 12.26 -11.61
N LYS A 409 -32.01 13.22 -11.78
CA LYS A 409 -31.99 14.18 -12.90
C LYS A 409 -30.71 15.02 -12.85
N GLN A 410 -30.31 15.45 -11.65
CA GLN A 410 -29.10 16.23 -11.44
C GLN A 410 -27.84 15.39 -11.68
N TYR A 411 -27.85 14.11 -11.27
CA TYR A 411 -26.77 13.18 -11.61
C TYR A 411 -26.59 13.02 -13.11
N TYR A 412 -27.69 12.83 -13.86
CA TYR A 412 -27.62 12.63 -15.30
C TYR A 412 -27.05 13.86 -16.02
N VAL A 413 -27.53 15.07 -15.67
CA VAL A 413 -26.98 16.33 -16.22
C VAL A 413 -25.52 16.51 -15.82
N PHE A 414 -25.13 16.19 -14.60
CA PHE A 414 -23.73 16.22 -14.16
C PHE A 414 -22.86 15.28 -15.00
N ALA A 415 -23.23 14.00 -15.11
CA ALA A 415 -22.44 12.99 -15.80
C ALA A 415 -22.31 13.31 -17.29
N THR A 416 -23.40 13.71 -17.94
CA THR A 416 -23.38 14.11 -19.36
C THR A 416 -22.54 15.36 -19.58
N ALA A 417 -22.77 16.44 -18.82
CA ALA A 417 -22.01 17.68 -18.97
C ALA A 417 -20.52 17.47 -18.68
N ALA A 418 -20.16 16.72 -17.63
CA ALA A 418 -18.77 16.39 -17.31
C ALA A 418 -18.11 15.59 -18.44
N SER A 419 -18.76 14.53 -18.94
CA SER A 419 -18.26 13.76 -20.07
C SER A 419 -18.07 14.62 -21.32
N THR A 420 -19.05 15.48 -21.65
CA THR A 420 -18.93 16.41 -22.77
C THR A 420 -17.77 17.39 -22.59
N THR A 421 -17.51 17.89 -21.37
CA THR A 421 -16.37 18.79 -21.14
C THR A 421 -15.03 18.13 -21.44
N VAL A 422 -14.84 16.89 -20.99
CA VAL A 422 -13.60 16.16 -21.24
C VAL A 422 -13.46 15.86 -22.73
N LEU A 423 -14.54 15.44 -23.40
CA LEU A 423 -14.51 15.18 -24.83
C LEU A 423 -14.17 16.44 -25.64
N VAL A 424 -14.86 17.56 -25.41
CA VAL A 424 -14.58 18.82 -26.11
C VAL A 424 -13.12 19.25 -25.91
N TRP A 425 -12.60 19.13 -24.68
CA TRP A 425 -11.20 19.42 -24.40
C TRP A 425 -10.24 18.49 -25.14
N LEU A 426 -10.55 17.19 -25.16
CA LEU A 426 -9.72 16.17 -25.77
C LEU A 426 -9.67 16.35 -27.30
N PHE A 427 -10.83 16.55 -27.93
CA PHE A 427 -10.91 16.84 -29.36
C PHE A 427 -10.16 18.13 -29.71
N LYS A 428 -10.31 19.19 -28.93
CA LYS A 428 -9.60 20.45 -29.17
C LYS A 428 -8.07 20.28 -29.06
N SER A 429 -7.60 19.52 -28.07
CA SER A 429 -6.19 19.48 -27.71
C SER A 429 -5.39 18.43 -28.49
N PHE A 430 -6.02 17.31 -28.87
CA PHE A 430 -5.30 16.13 -29.36
C PHE A 430 -5.79 15.58 -30.71
N TRP A 431 -6.93 16.04 -31.24
CA TRP A 431 -7.49 15.47 -32.48
C TRP A 431 -6.59 15.65 -33.70
N PHE A 432 -5.79 16.72 -33.74
CA PHE A 432 -4.90 17.02 -34.87
C PHE A 432 -3.53 16.32 -34.77
N LEU A 433 -3.24 15.64 -33.66
CA LEU A 433 -1.97 14.96 -33.45
C LEU A 433 -2.01 13.56 -34.08
N TYR A 434 -1.04 13.29 -34.95
CA TYR A 434 -0.76 11.95 -35.45
C TYR A 434 0.32 11.33 -34.57
N TYR A 435 -0.09 10.45 -33.66
CA TYR A 435 0.80 9.68 -32.80
C TYR A 435 0.31 8.23 -32.77
N GLU A 436 1.24 7.30 -32.83
CA GLU A 436 0.98 5.86 -32.74
C GLU A 436 1.48 5.35 -31.39
N PHE A 437 0.59 4.68 -30.65
CA PHE A 437 0.92 4.06 -29.38
C PHE A 437 1.34 2.61 -29.63
N ASP A 438 2.57 2.26 -29.26
CA ASP A 438 2.98 0.87 -29.12
C ASP A 438 2.48 0.29 -27.80
N THR A 439 2.05 -0.97 -27.82
CA THR A 439 1.34 -1.56 -26.69
C THR A 439 1.81 -2.98 -26.39
N ASN A 440 2.00 -3.29 -25.11
CA ASN A 440 2.43 -4.62 -24.63
C ASN A 440 1.28 -5.42 -24.00
N PHE A 441 0.03 -4.97 -24.18
CA PHE A 441 -1.16 -5.55 -23.55
C PHE A 441 -1.50 -6.96 -24.05
N LEU A 442 -1.27 -7.22 -25.34
CA LEU A 442 -1.56 -8.49 -26.04
C LEU A 442 -0.25 -9.20 -26.43
N PRO A 443 -0.30 -10.52 -26.76
CA PRO A 443 0.89 -11.26 -27.18
C PRO A 443 1.42 -10.84 -28.56
N VAL A 444 0.61 -10.08 -29.31
CA VAL A 444 0.96 -9.56 -30.63
C VAL A 444 1.28 -8.09 -30.48
N SER A 445 2.41 -7.64 -31.04
CA SER A 445 2.74 -6.23 -31.17
C SER A 445 1.73 -5.58 -32.12
N TRP A 446 0.96 -4.65 -31.60
CA TRP A 446 0.00 -3.85 -32.35
C TRP A 446 0.12 -2.41 -31.91
N SER A 447 0.05 -1.50 -32.89
CA SER A 447 0.04 -0.06 -32.66
C SER A 447 -1.39 0.47 -32.77
N VAL A 448 -1.70 1.48 -31.96
CA VAL A 448 -3.02 2.14 -31.95
C VAL A 448 -2.82 3.62 -32.22
N ASN A 449 -3.47 4.14 -33.25
CA ASN A 449 -3.44 5.57 -33.54
C ASN A 449 -4.15 6.36 -32.44
N LEU A 450 -3.68 7.58 -32.18
CA LEU A 450 -4.31 8.50 -31.23
C LEU A 450 -5.80 8.67 -31.49
N THR A 451 -6.25 8.77 -32.74
CA THR A 451 -7.68 8.84 -33.07
C THR A 451 -8.50 7.66 -32.54
N HIS A 452 -7.95 6.44 -32.59
CA HIS A 452 -8.58 5.25 -31.98
C HIS A 452 -8.58 5.32 -30.46
N VAL A 453 -7.52 5.86 -29.83
CA VAL A 453 -7.49 6.11 -28.39
C VAL A 453 -8.56 7.14 -27.99
N ILE A 454 -8.79 8.19 -28.78
CA ILE A 454 -9.87 9.16 -28.58
C ILE A 454 -11.23 8.46 -28.63
N TYR A 455 -11.45 7.55 -29.59
CA TYR A 455 -12.68 6.76 -29.64
C TYR A 455 -12.84 5.85 -28.41
N LEU A 456 -11.78 5.19 -27.95
CA LEU A 456 -11.81 4.37 -26.73
C LEU A 456 -12.14 5.20 -25.49
N ILE A 457 -11.53 6.37 -25.33
CA ILE A 457 -11.84 7.30 -24.23
C ILE A 457 -13.28 7.79 -24.33
N SER A 458 -13.78 8.04 -25.54
CA SER A 458 -15.18 8.43 -25.74
C SER A 458 -16.15 7.32 -25.34
N ALA A 459 -15.86 6.06 -25.71
CA ALA A 459 -16.63 4.90 -25.28
C ALA A 459 -16.59 4.75 -23.75
N PHE A 460 -15.45 5.06 -23.11
CA PHE A 460 -15.31 5.03 -21.66
C PHE A 460 -16.25 6.02 -20.98
N PHE A 461 -16.29 7.26 -21.45
CA PHE A 461 -17.19 8.27 -20.89
C PHE A 461 -18.67 7.95 -21.15
N VAL A 462 -19.02 7.41 -22.31
CA VAL A 462 -20.39 6.95 -22.61
C VAL A 462 -20.81 5.83 -21.65
N LEU A 463 -19.93 4.87 -21.37
CA LEU A 463 -20.17 3.84 -20.35
C LEU A 463 -20.33 4.48 -18.96
N CYS A 464 -19.47 5.41 -18.55
CA CYS A 464 -19.58 6.08 -17.24
C CYS A 464 -20.95 6.74 -17.01
N VAL A 465 -21.51 7.39 -18.05
CA VAL A 465 -22.82 8.03 -17.96
C VAL A 465 -23.94 7.00 -17.76
N SER A 466 -23.82 5.82 -18.37
CA SER A 466 -24.85 4.77 -18.32
C SER A 466 -24.78 3.86 -17.09
N LEU A 467 -23.61 3.69 -16.47
CA LEU A 467 -23.39 2.72 -15.38
C LEU A 467 -24.24 2.97 -14.12
N VAL A 468 -24.34 4.20 -13.65
CA VAL A 468 -25.12 4.50 -12.43
C VAL A 468 -26.63 4.33 -12.65
N PRO A 469 -27.23 4.83 -13.75
CA PRO A 469 -28.60 4.48 -14.11
C PRO A 469 -28.84 2.97 -14.19
N LEU A 470 -27.91 2.23 -14.81
CA LEU A 470 -27.99 0.78 -14.95
C LEU A 470 -27.99 0.08 -13.59
N ALA A 471 -27.08 0.49 -12.68
CA ALA A 471 -26.96 -0.11 -11.36
C ALA A 471 -28.18 0.15 -10.45
N ILE A 472 -28.82 1.30 -10.61
CA ILE A 472 -29.99 1.69 -9.81
C ILE A 472 -31.27 1.05 -10.36
N HIS A 473 -31.48 1.14 -11.68
CA HIS A 473 -32.77 0.81 -12.30
C HIS A 473 -32.86 -0.62 -12.81
N SER A 474 -31.75 -1.22 -13.26
CA SER A 474 -31.80 -2.58 -13.78
C SER A 474 -31.74 -3.61 -12.64
N THR A 475 -32.66 -4.56 -12.68
CA THR A 475 -32.68 -5.75 -11.81
C THR A 475 -31.84 -6.89 -12.39
N ASN A 476 -31.40 -6.77 -13.65
CA ASN A 476 -30.61 -7.78 -14.35
C ASN A 476 -29.14 -7.75 -13.90
N LEU A 477 -28.80 -8.62 -12.94
CA LEU A 477 -27.45 -8.76 -12.38
C LEU A 477 -26.38 -9.06 -13.44
N VAL A 478 -26.74 -9.79 -14.50
CA VAL A 478 -25.82 -10.12 -15.61
C VAL A 478 -25.48 -8.88 -16.44
N LEU A 479 -26.48 -8.06 -16.77
CA LEU A 479 -26.29 -6.82 -17.53
C LEU A 479 -25.38 -5.85 -16.76
N ASN A 480 -25.64 -5.69 -15.45
CA ASN A 480 -24.78 -4.91 -14.56
C ASN A 480 -23.35 -5.47 -14.55
N GLY A 481 -23.20 -6.79 -14.36
CA GLY A 481 -21.90 -7.46 -14.36
C GLY A 481 -21.09 -7.21 -15.64
N VAL A 482 -21.71 -7.38 -16.81
CA VAL A 482 -21.09 -7.14 -18.10
C VAL A 482 -20.69 -5.67 -18.26
N ALA A 483 -21.59 -4.72 -17.97
CA ALA A 483 -21.32 -3.30 -18.12
C ALA A 483 -20.16 -2.82 -17.21
N PHE A 484 -20.16 -3.21 -15.93
CA PHE A 484 -19.08 -2.85 -15.00
C PHE A 484 -17.74 -3.54 -15.34
N SER A 485 -17.78 -4.79 -15.84
CA SER A 485 -16.58 -5.47 -16.32
C SER A 485 -15.99 -4.82 -17.58
N GLY A 486 -16.84 -4.39 -18.53
CA GLY A 486 -16.44 -3.67 -19.72
C GLY A 486 -15.82 -2.31 -19.38
N HIS A 487 -16.40 -1.59 -18.41
CA HIS A 487 -15.81 -0.35 -17.90
C HIS A 487 -14.44 -0.56 -17.25
N ALA A 488 -14.31 -1.58 -16.40
CA ALA A 488 -13.04 -1.90 -15.74
C ALA A 488 -11.95 -2.27 -16.78
N LEU A 489 -12.31 -3.08 -17.79
CA LEU A 489 -11.39 -3.50 -18.84
C LEU A 489 -10.95 -2.32 -19.72
N LEU A 490 -11.89 -1.45 -20.10
CA LEU A 490 -11.58 -0.29 -20.92
C LEU A 490 -10.68 0.71 -20.16
N LEU A 491 -10.92 0.91 -18.87
CA LEU A 491 -10.04 1.72 -18.03
C LEU A 491 -8.64 1.11 -17.90
N ALA A 492 -8.55 -0.21 -17.69
CA ALA A 492 -7.27 -0.90 -17.62
C ALA A 492 -6.48 -0.78 -18.93
N LEU A 493 -7.17 -0.92 -20.07
CA LEU A 493 -6.56 -0.75 -21.39
C LEU A 493 -6.07 0.67 -21.62
N ILE A 494 -6.91 1.69 -21.38
CA ILE A 494 -6.53 3.10 -21.57
C ILE A 494 -5.34 3.47 -20.68
N GLU A 495 -5.32 3.03 -19.43
CA GLU A 495 -4.20 3.34 -18.54
C GLU A 495 -2.91 2.60 -18.89
N GLN A 496 -2.99 1.34 -19.35
CA GLN A 496 -1.82 0.62 -19.88
C GLN A 496 -1.24 1.36 -21.09
N LEU A 497 -2.09 1.78 -22.05
CA LEU A 497 -1.66 2.52 -23.24
C LEU A 497 -0.85 3.76 -22.89
N PHE A 498 -1.34 4.54 -21.92
CA PHE A 498 -0.67 5.76 -21.48
C PHE A 498 0.55 5.50 -20.59
N PHE A 499 0.58 4.39 -19.86
CA PHE A 499 1.69 4.06 -18.98
C PHE A 499 2.88 3.46 -19.74
N ASP A 500 2.65 2.65 -20.77
CA ASP A 500 3.69 2.01 -21.58
C ASP A 500 4.55 3.04 -22.35
N GLN A 501 4.15 4.32 -22.36
CA GLN A 501 4.93 5.39 -22.99
C GLN A 501 6.17 5.76 -22.16
N GLU A 502 7.35 5.69 -22.77
CA GLU A 502 8.65 5.84 -22.11
C GLU A 502 8.84 7.18 -21.38
N GLU A 503 8.11 8.22 -21.77
CA GLU A 503 8.23 9.56 -21.19
C GLU A 503 7.51 9.72 -19.83
N GLY A 504 6.85 8.67 -19.32
CA GLY A 504 6.21 8.71 -18.01
C GLY A 504 5.09 9.76 -17.93
N PHE A 505 4.34 9.94 -19.03
CA PHE A 505 3.21 10.86 -19.12
C PHE A 505 2.09 10.50 -18.15
N TYR A 506 1.88 9.20 -17.90
CA TYR A 506 0.90 8.70 -16.96
C TYR A 506 1.53 8.40 -15.60
N SER A 507 0.96 8.98 -14.54
CA SER A 507 1.53 8.83 -13.20
C SER A 507 1.22 7.44 -12.61
N PRO A 508 2.22 6.69 -12.11
CA PRO A 508 2.03 5.45 -11.35
C PRO A 508 0.99 5.57 -10.23
N SER A 509 0.94 6.74 -9.57
CA SER A 509 0.02 7.00 -8.47
C SER A 509 -1.45 6.97 -8.90
N LEU A 510 -1.76 7.36 -10.15
CA LEU A 510 -3.13 7.34 -10.67
C LEU A 510 -3.57 5.90 -10.92
N VAL A 511 -2.72 5.07 -11.53
CA VAL A 511 -2.98 3.63 -11.73
C VAL A 511 -3.31 2.96 -10.41
N PHE A 512 -2.51 3.22 -9.38
CA PHE A 512 -2.72 2.66 -8.06
C PHE A 512 -4.02 3.15 -7.42
N LEU A 513 -4.31 4.46 -7.50
CA LEU A 513 -5.52 5.06 -6.95
C LEU A 513 -6.79 4.50 -7.61
N THR A 514 -6.82 4.47 -8.94
CA THR A 514 -7.99 3.99 -9.70
C THR A 514 -8.19 2.48 -9.52
N SER A 515 -7.10 1.70 -9.37
CA SER A 515 -7.19 0.30 -8.96
C SER A 515 -7.83 0.14 -7.58
N ILE A 516 -7.39 0.88 -6.55
CA ILE A 516 -7.98 0.80 -5.20
C ILE A 516 -9.45 1.22 -5.21
N LEU A 517 -9.77 2.33 -5.86
CA LEU A 517 -11.16 2.81 -5.98
C LEU A 517 -12.04 1.79 -6.69
N GLY A 518 -11.51 1.15 -7.73
CA GLY A 518 -12.17 0.04 -8.44
C GLY A 518 -12.45 -1.16 -7.54
N LEU A 519 -11.50 -1.54 -6.68
CA LEU A 519 -11.70 -2.62 -5.71
C LEU A 519 -12.75 -2.27 -4.66
N ILE A 520 -12.70 -1.05 -4.11
CA ILE A 520 -13.71 -0.57 -3.15
C ILE A 520 -15.10 -0.56 -3.79
N LEU A 521 -15.21 -0.06 -5.03
CA LEU A 521 -16.45 -0.02 -5.78
C LEU A 521 -17.00 -1.43 -6.03
N GLY A 522 -16.16 -2.38 -6.46
CA GLY A 522 -16.55 -3.78 -6.66
C GLY A 522 -17.10 -4.41 -5.38
N ASN A 523 -16.45 -4.18 -4.23
CA ASN A 523 -16.90 -4.70 -2.95
C ASN A 523 -18.24 -4.08 -2.54
N HIS A 524 -18.38 -2.77 -2.72
CA HIS A 524 -19.61 -2.06 -2.38
C HIS A 524 -20.80 -2.48 -3.25
N LEU A 525 -20.57 -2.74 -4.54
CA LEU A 525 -21.62 -3.25 -5.45
C LEU A 525 -22.05 -4.68 -5.09
N PHE A 526 -21.11 -5.52 -4.65
CA PHE A 526 -21.39 -6.85 -4.14
C PHE A 526 -22.17 -6.84 -2.82
N GLN A 527 -21.75 -6.00 -1.85
CA GLN A 527 -22.44 -5.85 -0.57
C GLN A 527 -23.88 -5.33 -0.71
N ASN A 528 -24.15 -4.54 -1.76
CA ASN A 528 -25.50 -4.05 -2.07
C ASN A 528 -26.28 -4.97 -3.02
N GLU A 529 -25.78 -6.19 -3.27
CA GLU A 529 -26.44 -7.21 -4.10
C GLU A 529 -26.78 -6.73 -5.53
N ARG A 530 -26.01 -5.77 -6.08
CA ARG A 530 -26.23 -5.21 -7.42
C ARG A 530 -25.52 -5.99 -8.53
N ILE A 531 -24.53 -6.80 -8.16
CA ILE A 531 -23.72 -7.61 -9.05
C ILE A 531 -23.53 -9.00 -8.42
N ASP A 532 -23.60 -10.04 -9.25
CA ASP A 532 -23.34 -11.40 -8.83
C ASP A 532 -21.86 -11.61 -8.43
N ARG A 533 -21.60 -12.63 -7.62
CA ARG A 533 -20.28 -13.01 -7.15
C ARG A 533 -19.30 -13.29 -8.30
N ASN A 534 -19.78 -13.94 -9.35
CA ASN A 534 -18.95 -14.28 -10.52
C ASN A 534 -18.40 -13.01 -11.18
N TRP A 535 -19.28 -12.03 -11.44
CA TRP A 535 -18.91 -10.76 -12.05
C TRP A 535 -18.07 -9.88 -11.12
N THR A 536 -18.36 -9.91 -9.81
CA THR A 536 -17.53 -9.21 -8.81
C THR A 536 -16.10 -9.74 -8.82
N SER A 537 -15.89 -11.06 -8.91
CA SER A 537 -14.54 -11.63 -9.01
C SER A 537 -13.81 -11.18 -10.28
N VAL A 538 -14.51 -11.09 -11.41
CA VAL A 538 -13.93 -10.57 -12.66
C VAL A 538 -13.51 -9.10 -12.50
N ILE A 539 -14.40 -8.24 -12.01
CA ILE A 539 -14.12 -6.81 -11.82
C ILE A 539 -12.92 -6.61 -10.89
N MET A 540 -12.90 -7.30 -9.74
CA MET A 540 -11.79 -7.25 -8.79
C MET A 540 -10.48 -7.75 -9.41
N SER A 541 -10.52 -8.83 -10.20
CA SER A 541 -9.34 -9.34 -10.90
C SER A 541 -8.77 -8.36 -11.92
N ILE A 542 -9.63 -7.65 -12.68
CA ILE A 542 -9.18 -6.63 -13.66
C ILE A 542 -8.48 -5.46 -12.95
N TYR A 543 -9.03 -4.98 -11.83
CA TYR A 543 -8.40 -3.90 -11.07
C TYR A 543 -7.10 -4.30 -10.37
N LEU A 544 -6.98 -5.56 -9.96
CA LEU A 544 -5.73 -6.13 -9.44
C LEU A 544 -4.69 -6.34 -10.53
N SER A 545 -5.09 -6.91 -11.68
CA SER A 545 -4.19 -7.20 -12.80
C SER A 545 -3.64 -5.95 -13.44
N LYS A 546 -4.37 -4.85 -13.37
CA LYS A 546 -3.89 -3.52 -13.75
C LYS A 546 -2.62 -3.09 -13.01
N LEU A 547 -2.36 -3.58 -11.79
CA LEU A 547 -1.10 -3.28 -11.09
C LEU A 547 0.12 -3.95 -11.75
N ALA A 548 -0.11 -4.94 -12.63
CA ALA A 548 0.96 -5.59 -13.38
C ALA A 548 1.63 -4.68 -14.41
N VAL A 549 1.00 -3.55 -14.74
CA VAL A 549 1.59 -2.46 -15.53
C VAL A 549 2.99 -2.11 -15.00
N PHE A 550 3.21 -2.12 -13.69
CA PHE A 550 4.50 -1.78 -13.07
C PHE A 550 5.63 -2.77 -13.35
N LEU A 551 5.32 -3.99 -13.78
CA LEU A 551 6.35 -4.98 -14.10
C LEU A 551 6.99 -4.69 -15.46
N ASN A 552 6.33 -3.93 -16.34
CA ASN A 552 6.75 -3.66 -17.72
C ASN A 552 7.18 -4.93 -18.49
N VAL A 553 6.48 -6.05 -18.23
CA VAL A 553 6.68 -7.31 -18.94
C VAL A 553 5.48 -7.58 -19.84
N ARG A 554 5.73 -8.06 -21.06
CA ARG A 554 4.67 -8.49 -21.98
C ARG A 554 3.77 -9.52 -21.31
N MET A 555 2.48 -9.49 -21.59
CA MET A 555 1.49 -10.44 -21.05
C MET A 555 1.31 -10.41 -19.52
N ALA A 556 1.97 -9.49 -18.79
CA ALA A 556 1.85 -9.41 -17.33
C ALA A 556 0.41 -9.17 -16.87
N PHE A 557 -0.37 -8.38 -17.63
CA PHE A 557 -1.79 -8.14 -17.34
C PHE A 557 -2.61 -9.44 -17.41
N ILE A 558 -2.47 -10.23 -18.49
CA ILE A 558 -3.25 -11.47 -18.67
C ILE A 558 -2.85 -12.51 -17.61
N ALA A 559 -1.55 -12.64 -17.37
CA ALA A 559 -0.98 -13.51 -16.35
C ALA A 559 -1.56 -13.19 -14.96
N THR A 560 -1.52 -11.91 -14.56
CA THR A 560 -2.04 -11.45 -13.27
C THR A 560 -3.56 -11.47 -13.17
N LEU A 561 -4.28 -11.32 -14.29
CA LEU A 561 -5.75 -11.45 -14.33
C LEU A 561 -6.18 -12.88 -14.01
N LEU A 562 -5.52 -13.88 -14.62
CA LEU A 562 -5.83 -15.28 -14.38
C LEU A 562 -5.53 -15.68 -12.92
N THR A 563 -4.40 -15.26 -12.37
CA THR A 563 -4.07 -15.54 -10.96
C THR A 563 -5.03 -14.81 -10.00
N SER A 564 -5.24 -13.50 -10.19
CA SER A 564 -6.10 -12.71 -9.30
C SER A 564 -7.56 -13.15 -9.34
N PHE A 565 -8.06 -13.67 -10.46
CA PHE A 565 -9.41 -14.24 -10.54
C PHE A 565 -9.61 -15.41 -9.56
N THR A 566 -8.61 -16.28 -9.43
CA THR A 566 -8.69 -17.42 -8.49
C THR A 566 -8.69 -16.96 -7.03
N PHE A 567 -7.79 -16.03 -6.67
CA PHE A 567 -7.70 -15.50 -5.30
C PHE A 567 -8.92 -14.67 -4.90
N THR A 568 -9.42 -13.81 -5.80
CA THR A 568 -10.59 -12.96 -5.53
C THR A 568 -11.85 -13.81 -5.32
N ARG A 569 -12.01 -14.92 -6.04
CA ARG A 569 -13.12 -15.85 -5.80
C ARG A 569 -13.06 -16.52 -4.43
N ILE A 570 -11.88 -16.93 -3.97
CA ILE A 570 -11.69 -17.50 -2.62
C ILE A 570 -12.00 -16.44 -1.57
N TYR A 571 -11.50 -15.22 -1.75
CA TYR A 571 -11.75 -14.09 -0.85
C TYR A 571 -13.24 -13.76 -0.72
N LEU A 572 -13.96 -13.64 -1.83
CA LEU A 572 -15.40 -13.35 -1.81
C LEU A 572 -16.21 -14.48 -1.17
N ALA A 573 -15.79 -15.73 -1.35
CA ALA A 573 -16.39 -16.88 -0.69
C ALA A 573 -16.27 -16.84 0.84
N TYR A 574 -15.09 -16.41 1.31
CA TYR A 574 -14.82 -16.27 2.73
C TYR A 574 -15.69 -15.17 3.34
N ILE A 575 -15.83 -14.03 2.64
CA ILE A 575 -16.67 -12.91 3.07
C ILE A 575 -18.15 -13.28 3.11
N SER A 576 -18.64 -14.00 2.10
CA SER A 576 -20.05 -14.43 2.04
C SER A 576 -20.42 -15.48 3.10
N LYS A 577 -19.44 -15.99 3.87
CA LYS A 577 -19.59 -17.07 4.86
C LYS A 577 -20.24 -18.34 4.30
N GLU A 578 -20.24 -18.51 2.98
CA GLU A 578 -20.75 -19.71 2.34
C GLU A 578 -19.81 -20.88 2.59
N ARG A 579 -20.38 -22.05 2.88
CA ARG A 579 -19.58 -23.28 2.95
C ARG A 579 -19.12 -23.67 1.56
N ILE A 580 -17.92 -23.26 1.19
CA ILE A 580 -17.22 -23.84 0.04
C ILE A 580 -16.98 -25.32 0.35
N SER A 581 -17.36 -26.21 -0.57
CA SER A 581 -16.99 -27.61 -0.43
C SER A 581 -15.46 -27.75 -0.46
N LYS A 582 -14.89 -28.64 0.37
CA LYS A 582 -13.43 -28.86 0.41
C LYS A 582 -12.86 -29.13 -0.99
N ARG A 583 -13.59 -29.86 -1.85
CA ARG A 583 -13.18 -30.14 -3.24
C ARG A 583 -13.03 -28.86 -4.08
N ILE A 584 -13.99 -27.95 -4.00
CA ILE A 584 -13.96 -26.69 -4.76
C ILE A 584 -12.83 -25.77 -4.24
N ALA A 585 -12.57 -25.76 -2.93
CA ALA A 585 -11.45 -25.01 -2.37
C ALA A 585 -10.11 -25.56 -2.89
N TRP A 586 -9.93 -26.89 -2.89
CA TRP A 586 -8.74 -27.54 -3.45
C TRP A 586 -8.57 -27.28 -4.94
N THR A 587 -9.64 -27.28 -5.74
CA THR A 587 -9.53 -26.96 -7.17
C THR A 587 -9.10 -25.52 -7.39
N TYR A 588 -9.62 -24.55 -6.65
CA TYR A 588 -9.16 -23.16 -6.76
C TYR A 588 -7.72 -22.97 -6.30
N ILE A 589 -7.28 -23.65 -5.24
CA ILE A 589 -5.88 -23.61 -4.79
C ILE A 589 -4.96 -24.23 -5.86
N ALA A 590 -5.32 -25.39 -6.42
CA ALA A 590 -4.56 -26.01 -7.48
C ALA A 590 -4.49 -25.13 -8.74
N LEU A 591 -5.63 -24.53 -9.13
CA LEU A 591 -5.71 -23.60 -10.26
C LEU A 591 -4.86 -22.34 -10.02
N SER A 592 -4.85 -21.82 -8.79
CA SER A 592 -4.00 -20.67 -8.41
C SER A 592 -2.51 -21.02 -8.50
N GLY A 593 -2.11 -22.21 -8.06
CA GLY A 593 -0.75 -22.71 -8.19
C GLY A 593 -0.34 -22.90 -9.66
N PHE A 594 -1.21 -23.49 -10.48
CA PHE A 594 -1.00 -23.63 -11.91
C PHE A 594 -0.82 -22.28 -12.61
N PHE A 595 -1.72 -21.32 -12.33
CA PHE A 595 -1.59 -20.00 -12.91
C PHE A 595 -0.35 -19.27 -12.41
N LEU A 596 0.03 -19.39 -11.13
CA LEU A 596 1.27 -18.81 -10.62
C LEU A 596 2.51 -19.35 -11.35
N VAL A 597 2.57 -20.66 -11.61
CA VAL A 597 3.65 -21.26 -12.41
C VAL A 597 3.65 -20.72 -13.83
N LEU A 598 2.48 -20.62 -14.46
CA LEU A 598 2.33 -20.07 -15.81
C LEU A 598 2.73 -18.59 -15.86
N THR A 599 2.34 -17.78 -14.87
CA THR A 599 2.76 -16.38 -14.76
C THR A 599 4.25 -16.24 -14.58
N ARG A 600 4.88 -17.12 -13.78
CA ARG A 600 6.34 -17.14 -13.65
C ARG A 600 6.99 -17.44 -14.99
N GLY A 601 6.50 -18.44 -15.71
CA GLY A 601 7.01 -18.78 -17.05
C GLY A 601 6.93 -17.60 -18.02
N ILE A 602 5.81 -16.88 -18.03
CA ILE A 602 5.61 -15.68 -18.85
C ILE A 602 6.50 -14.52 -18.40
N LEU A 603 6.71 -14.33 -17.09
CA LEU A 603 7.55 -13.24 -16.57
C LEU A 603 9.05 -13.50 -16.77
N THR A 604 9.46 -14.76 -16.90
CA THR A 604 10.86 -15.15 -17.13
C THR A 604 11.22 -15.31 -18.61
N ALA A 605 10.23 -15.34 -19.50
CA ALA A 605 10.39 -15.43 -20.95
C ALA A 605 10.38 -14.02 -21.55
#